data_AF-A0A939XLF2-F1
#
_entry.id   AF-A0A939XLF2-F1
#
_cell.length_a   1.000
_cell.length_b   1.000
_cell.length_c   1.000
_cell.angle_alpha   90.00
_cell.angle_beta   90.00
_cell.angle_gamma   90.00
#
_symmetry.space_group_name_H-M   'P 1'
#
loop_
_entity.id
_entity.type
_entity.pdbx_description
1 polymer ?
#
loop_
_entity_poly.entity_id
_entity_poly.type
_entity_poly.pdbx_seq_one_letter_code
_entity_poly.pdbx_strand_id
1 'polypeptide(L)' 'PREPIPSKGRAVIKVKYDSNRIGNFSKTITVYSNSTNSPVVLSIKGNVQYKKNN' A
#
# COMPACT_ATOMS: atom_id res chain seq x y z
N PRO A 1 9.72 0.85 -3.52
CA PRO A 1 11.19 0.66 -3.48
C PRO A 1 11.61 -0.41 -4.50
N ARG A 2 12.51 -0.05 -5.41
CA ARG A 2 13.04 -0.99 -6.41
C ARG A 2 14.50 -1.37 -6.15
N GLU A 3 15.14 -0.68 -5.21
CA GLU A 3 16.51 -0.94 -4.82
C GLU A 3 16.58 -1.95 -3.67
N PRO A 4 17.68 -2.72 -3.57
CA PRO A 4 17.92 -3.62 -2.46
C PRO A 4 17.90 -2.88 -1.11
N ILE A 5 17.31 -3.51 -0.09
CA ILE A 5 17.27 -2.97 1.27
C ILE A 5 18.35 -3.69 2.09
N PRO A 6 19.33 -2.98 2.69
CA PRO A 6 20.38 -3.60 3.48
C PRO A 6 19.82 -4.21 4.79
N SER A 7 20.60 -5.07 5.43
CA SER A 7 20.24 -5.66 6.73
C SER A 7 19.91 -4.58 7.76
N LYS A 8 18.81 -4.75 8.49
CA LYS A 8 18.23 -3.76 9.43
C LYS A 8 17.80 -2.43 8.80
N GLY A 9 17.91 -2.29 7.48
CA GLY A 9 17.44 -1.15 6.72
C GLY A 9 15.92 -1.05 6.72
N ARG A 10 15.41 0.15 6.46
CA ARG A 10 13.96 0.42 6.30
C ARG A 10 13.73 1.01 4.92
N ALA A 11 12.59 0.68 4.32
CA ALA A 11 12.14 1.28 3.07
C ALA A 11 10.66 1.66 3.15
N VAL A 12 10.26 2.62 2.31
CA VAL A 12 8.87 3.11 2.24
C VAL A 12 8.23 2.61 0.95
N ILE A 13 7.06 1.99 1.06
CA ILE A 13 6.20 1.64 -0.08
C ILE A 13 5.20 2.77 -0.27
N LYS A 14 5.39 3.59 -1.31
CA LYS A 14 4.43 4.63 -1.70
C LYS A 14 3.36 4.00 -2.59
N VAL A 15 2.10 4.15 -2.20
CA VAL A 15 0.94 3.60 -2.91
C VAL A 15 0.06 4.78 -3.32
N LYS A 16 -0.36 4.80 -4.57
CA LYS A 16 -1.36 5.75 -5.07
C LYS A 16 -2.67 5.03 -5.28
N TYR A 17 -3.77 5.66 -4.90
CA TYR A 17 -5.11 5.25 -5.27
C TYR A 17 -5.82 6.41 -5.98
N ASP A 18 -6.86 6.07 -6.74
CA ASP A 18 -7.70 7.06 -7.44
C ASP A 18 -8.80 7.54 -6.48
N SER A 19 -8.66 8.78 -6.00
CA SER A 19 -9.62 9.41 -5.09
C SER A 19 -10.86 9.96 -5.82
N ASN A 20 -10.94 9.89 -7.15
CA ASN A 20 -12.15 10.30 -7.87
C ASN A 20 -13.29 9.26 -7.71
N ARG A 21 -12.96 8.05 -7.25
CA ARG A 21 -13.94 7.00 -6.96
C ARG A 21 -14.41 7.12 -5.51
N ILE A 22 -15.53 7.80 -5.31
CA ILE A 22 -16.20 7.89 -4.02
C ILE A 22 -16.66 6.49 -3.56
N GLY A 23 -16.58 6.23 -2.27
CA GLY A 23 -16.96 4.96 -1.67
C GLY A 23 -15.77 4.12 -1.21
N ASN A 24 -16.05 2.87 -0.85
CA ASN A 24 -15.05 1.97 -0.26
C ASN A 24 -14.04 1.50 -1.31
N PHE A 25 -12.77 1.47 -0.91
CA PHE A 25 -11.71 0.84 -1.69
C PHE A 25 -10.97 -0.18 -0.85
N SER A 26 -10.57 -1.27 -1.52
CA SER A 26 -9.69 -2.30 -0.98
C SER A 26 -8.59 -2.54 -2.00
N LYS A 27 -7.33 -2.41 -1.58
CA LYS A 27 -6.15 -2.70 -2.40
C LYS A 27 -5.31 -3.73 -1.68
N THR A 28 -4.80 -4.68 -2.44
CA THR A 28 -3.90 -5.72 -1.94
C THR A 28 -2.53 -5.53 -2.59
N ILE A 29 -1.49 -5.52 -1.78
CA ILE A 29 -0.10 -5.42 -2.22
C ILE A 29 0.61 -6.68 -1.74
N THR A 30 1.13 -7.45 -2.69
CA THR A 30 1.95 -8.62 -2.40
C THR A 30 3.42 -8.22 -2.50
N VAL A 31 4.14 -8.35 -1.38
CA VAL A 31 5.56 -8.03 -1.28
C VAL A 31 6.35 -9.33 -1.35
N TYR A 32 7.10 -9.47 -2.44
CA TYR A 32 8.06 -10.56 -2.61
C TYR A 32 9.44 -10.12 -2.10
N SER A 33 10.09 -11.00 -1.35
CA SER A 33 11.46 -10.81 -0.87
C SER A 33 12.21 -12.14 -0.81
N ASN A 34 13.50 -12.08 -0.47
CA ASN A 34 14.37 -13.23 -0.22
C ASN A 34 14.29 -13.77 1.22
N SER A 35 13.31 -13.31 2.01
CA SER A 35 13.10 -13.79 3.38
C SER A 35 12.23 -15.05 3.42
N THR A 36 12.33 -15.85 4.49
CA THR A 36 11.56 -17.09 4.68
C THR A 36 10.07 -16.87 4.82
N ASN A 37 9.65 -15.67 5.24
CA ASN A 37 8.24 -15.27 5.37
C ASN A 37 7.67 -14.62 4.10
N SER A 38 8.38 -14.72 2.97
CA SER A 38 7.92 -14.26 1.67
C SER A 38 6.93 -15.27 1.04
N PRO A 39 5.84 -14.82 0.40
CA PRO A 39 5.43 -13.42 0.23
C PRO A 39 4.66 -12.85 1.43
N VAL A 40 4.81 -11.55 1.69
CA VAL A 40 4.02 -10.81 2.67
C VAL A 40 2.88 -10.08 1.98
N VAL A 41 1.64 -10.30 2.43
CA VAL A 41 0.46 -9.62 1.88
C VAL A 41 0.04 -8.45 2.76
N LEU A 42 -0.06 -7.26 2.16
CA LEU A 42 -0.53 -6.04 2.80
C LEU A 42 -1.88 -5.65 2.20
N SER A 43 -2.91 -5.52 3.06
CA SER A 43 -4.23 -5.06 2.66
C SER A 43 -4.48 -3.62 3.11
N ILE A 44 -4.85 -2.77 2.16
CA ILE A 44 -5.21 -1.36 2.39
C ILE A 44 -6.70 -1.22 2.15
N LYS A 45 -7.45 -0.92 3.20
CA LYS A 45 -8.87 -0.59 3.12
C LYS A 45 -9.06 0.89 3.44
N GLY A 46 -9.97 1.52 2.71
CA GLY A 46 -10.37 2.89 3.01
C GLY A 46 -11.71 3.21 2.39
N ASN A 47 -12.19 4.42 2.65
CA ASN A 47 -13.42 4.93 2.07
C ASN A 47 -13.19 6.39 1.68
N VAL A 48 -13.48 6.70 0.42
CA VAL A 48 -13.41 8.05 -0.11
C VAL A 48 -14.76 8.72 0.14
N GLN A 49 -14.75 9.83 0.86
CA GLN A 49 -15.92 10.63 1.17
C GLN A 49 -16.04 11.79 0.19
N TYR A 50 -17.27 12.28 -0.04
CA TYR A 50 -17.47 13.52 -0.75
C TYR A 50 -16.77 14.67 -0.02
N LYS A 51 -16.16 15.58 -0.78
CA LYS A 51 -15.71 16.85 -0.22
C LYS A 51 -16.96 17.61 0.22
N LYS A 52 -17.19 17.69 1.54
CA LYS A 52 -18.27 18.49 2.08
C LYS A 52 -17.89 19.95 1.85
N ASN A 53 -18.60 20.62 0.96
CA ASN A 53 -18.49 22.07 0.83
C ASN A 53 -19.33 22.66 1.97
N ASN A 54 -18.67 23.30 2.93
CA ASN A 54 -19.32 24.18 3.90
C ASN A 54 -19.47 25.57 3.29
#